data_AF-A0A8T0F220-F1
#
_entry.id   AF-A0A8T0F220-F1
#
_cell.length_a   1.000
_cell.length_b   1.000
_cell.length_c   1.000
_cell.angle_alpha   90.00
_cell.angle_beta   90.00
_cell.angle_gamma   90.00
#
_symmetry.space_group_name_H-M   'P 1'
#
loop_
_entity.id
_entity.type
_entity.pdbx_description
1 polymer ?
#
loop_
_entity_poly.entity_id
_entity_poly.type
_entity_poly.pdbx_seq_one_letter_code
_entity_poly.pdbx_strand_id
1 'polypeptide(L)'
;MHETVYGVSPGEECHVMSDKVQTLANNIYEEFARMISKYDEDVVKQLMPLVISVLEHLDLSFVENQEHEVELELLREDNEQLVTQFEREKQLRKSAEQKLLELEYSVDEDRRELQSKVESLESLVRILEIKAKNSADHAARLEEKEAEMKKEYAKLHERYTEVFRTHVDYVERTKILFGNEKAEMISSKARHSIPQLKSGSLYSVSSEESSIKSLSSPPDFSGLTPPNHVTEPVRCLQNELHDVHSSVKSPNSDMKPSQKSGWTDGFGSDLTDLSISSNPDVDDMNDLSSMDMPPLATVNK
;
A
#
# COMPACT_ATOMS: atom_id res chain seq x y z
N MET A 1 -11.74 -37.96 4.82
CA MET A 1 -12.66 -39.11 4.99
C MET A 1 -11.95 -40.37 4.53
N HIS A 2 -11.39 -41.13 5.47
CA HIS A 2 -11.13 -42.56 5.35
C HIS A 2 -11.29 -43.07 6.78
N GLU A 3 -12.51 -43.46 7.10
CA GLU A 3 -12.87 -44.10 8.36
C GLU A 3 -12.55 -45.58 8.16
N THR A 4 -11.43 -46.04 8.72
CA THR A 4 -11.12 -47.46 8.76
C THR A 4 -12.02 -48.08 9.81
N VAL A 5 -13.20 -48.49 9.36
CA VAL A 5 -14.12 -49.33 10.12
C VAL A 5 -13.42 -50.66 10.36
N TYR A 6 -12.84 -50.84 11.54
CA TYR A 6 -12.49 -52.16 12.06
C TYR A 6 -13.79 -52.88 12.35
N GLY A 7 -14.35 -53.51 11.31
CA GLY A 7 -15.41 -54.48 11.47
C GLY A 7 -14.84 -55.70 12.18
N VAL A 8 -15.05 -55.79 13.48
CA VAL A 8 -15.01 -57.07 14.19
C VAL A 8 -16.20 -57.88 13.67
N SER A 9 -15.92 -58.91 12.88
CA SER A 9 -16.94 -59.89 12.50
C SER A 9 -17.39 -60.66 13.75
N PRO A 10 -18.69 -60.65 14.10
CA PRO A 10 -19.21 -61.41 15.22
C PRO A 10 -19.51 -62.83 14.72
N GLY A 11 -18.55 -63.72 14.85
CA GLY A 11 -18.70 -65.09 14.39
C GLY A 11 -17.49 -65.91 14.75
N GLU A 12 -17.53 -66.48 15.94
CA GLU A 12 -16.51 -67.38 16.50
C GLU A 12 -15.21 -66.67 16.89
N GLU A 13 -15.30 -65.85 17.93
CA GLU A 13 -14.14 -65.71 18.82
C GLU A 13 -13.83 -67.11 19.35
N CYS A 14 -12.73 -67.70 18.85
CA CYS A 14 -12.05 -68.77 19.55
C CYS A 14 -11.58 -68.16 20.86
N HIS A 15 -12.47 -68.15 21.86
CA HIS A 15 -12.21 -67.68 23.20
C HIS A 15 -11.12 -68.58 23.79
N VAL A 16 -9.87 -68.13 23.67
CA VAL A 16 -8.72 -68.82 24.23
C VAL A 16 -8.68 -68.43 25.69
N MET A 17 -9.16 -69.33 26.56
CA MET A 17 -9.08 -69.18 28.01
C MET A 17 -7.67 -68.76 28.41
N SER A 18 -7.58 -67.79 29.32
CA SER A 18 -6.29 -67.24 29.77
C SER A 18 -5.35 -68.37 30.20
N ASP A 19 -4.11 -68.36 29.71
CA ASP A 19 -3.09 -69.38 30.05
C ASP A 19 -2.96 -69.58 31.57
N LYS A 20 -3.19 -68.50 32.34
CA LYS A 20 -3.19 -68.52 33.80
C LYS A 20 -4.40 -69.28 34.35
N VAL A 21 -5.59 -69.05 33.82
CA VAL A 21 -6.83 -69.75 34.21
C VAL A 21 -6.76 -71.22 33.79
N GLN A 22 -6.21 -71.51 32.61
CA GLN A 22 -5.96 -72.88 32.14
C GLN A 22 -4.98 -73.63 33.03
N THR A 23 -3.86 -73.01 33.40
CA THR A 23 -2.89 -73.62 34.33
C THR A 23 -3.52 -73.85 35.72
N LEU A 24 -4.30 -72.89 36.21
CA LEU A 24 -5.00 -73.02 37.49
C LEU A 24 -6.04 -74.15 37.47
N ALA A 25 -6.84 -74.24 36.40
CA ALA A 25 -7.80 -75.30 36.18
C ALA A 25 -7.11 -76.67 36.19
N ASN A 26 -6.00 -76.83 35.44
CA ASN A 26 -5.24 -78.09 35.40
C ASN A 26 -4.77 -78.51 36.79
N ASN A 27 -4.18 -77.59 37.57
CA ASN A 27 -3.72 -77.88 38.93
C ASN A 27 -4.88 -78.30 39.86
N ILE A 28 -6.02 -77.61 39.77
CA ILE A 28 -7.22 -77.92 40.56
C ILE A 28 -7.78 -79.30 40.20
N TYR A 29 -7.88 -79.62 38.92
CA TYR A 29 -8.40 -80.91 38.46
C TYR A 29 -7.47 -82.07 38.83
N GLU A 30 -6.14 -81.87 38.82
CA GLU A 30 -5.19 -82.87 39.32
C GLU A 30 -5.34 -83.15 40.83
N GLU A 31 -5.60 -82.13 41.63
CA GLU A 31 -5.89 -82.30 43.06
C GLU A 31 -7.24 -82.99 43.29
N PHE A 32 -8.27 -82.65 42.51
CA PHE A 32 -9.54 -83.37 42.58
C PHE A 32 -9.40 -84.84 42.21
N ALA A 33 -8.61 -85.19 41.20
CA ALA A 33 -8.31 -86.58 40.88
C ALA A 33 -7.65 -87.32 42.06
N ARG A 34 -6.71 -86.68 42.74
CA ARG A 34 -6.08 -87.25 43.97
C ARG A 34 -7.06 -87.40 45.12
N MET A 35 -8.00 -86.47 45.28
CA MET A 35 -9.01 -86.48 46.33
C MET A 35 -10.05 -87.59 46.10
N ILE A 36 -10.55 -87.75 44.87
CA ILE A 36 -11.45 -88.84 44.48
C ILE A 36 -10.78 -90.20 44.72
N SER A 37 -9.50 -90.33 44.38
CA SER A 37 -8.75 -91.58 44.59
C SER A 37 -8.62 -91.99 46.06
N LYS A 38 -8.70 -91.05 47.02
CA LYS A 38 -8.53 -91.33 48.45
C LYS A 38 -9.84 -91.36 49.23
N TYR A 39 -10.84 -90.57 48.80
CA TYR A 39 -12.05 -90.28 49.58
C TYR A 39 -13.37 -90.48 48.81
N ASP A 40 -13.30 -90.98 47.57
CA ASP A 40 -14.44 -91.19 46.66
C ASP A 40 -15.01 -89.89 46.03
N GLU A 41 -15.89 -90.04 45.04
CA GLU A 41 -16.42 -88.95 44.20
C GLU A 41 -17.34 -87.98 44.96
N ASP A 42 -18.08 -88.48 45.95
CA ASP A 42 -19.13 -87.70 46.63
C ASP A 42 -18.59 -86.47 47.39
N VAL A 43 -17.30 -86.47 47.74
CA VAL A 43 -16.64 -85.32 48.41
C VAL A 43 -16.50 -84.12 47.48
N VAL A 44 -16.39 -84.33 46.16
CA VAL A 44 -16.13 -83.25 45.18
C VAL A 44 -17.39 -82.81 44.45
N LYS A 45 -18.45 -83.63 44.45
CA LYS A 45 -19.67 -83.45 43.66
C LYS A 45 -20.31 -82.07 43.77
N GLN A 46 -20.39 -81.50 44.97
CA GLN A 46 -20.98 -80.17 45.19
C GLN A 46 -19.97 -79.02 45.00
N LEU A 47 -18.68 -79.32 45.13
CA LEU A 47 -17.60 -78.34 45.03
C LEU A 47 -17.23 -78.06 43.57
N MET A 48 -17.25 -79.09 42.71
CA MET A 48 -16.83 -78.99 41.32
C MET A 48 -17.61 -77.92 40.52
N PRO A 49 -18.95 -77.82 40.60
CA PRO A 49 -19.70 -76.77 39.90
C PRO A 49 -19.35 -75.35 40.38
N LEU A 50 -19.07 -75.18 41.68
CA LEU A 50 -18.65 -73.89 42.24
C LEU A 50 -17.29 -73.47 41.70
N VAL A 51 -16.34 -74.41 41.63
CA VAL A 51 -15.00 -74.13 41.13
C VAL A 51 -14.99 -73.88 39.62
N ILE A 52 -15.80 -74.62 38.85
CA ILE A 52 -16.01 -74.32 37.42
C ILE A 52 -16.55 -72.90 37.25
N SER A 53 -17.60 -72.54 38.00
CA SER A 53 -18.18 -71.20 37.94
C SER A 53 -17.16 -70.10 38.32
N VAL A 54 -16.31 -70.34 39.32
CA VAL A 54 -15.23 -69.39 39.66
C VAL A 54 -14.20 -69.26 38.53
N LEU A 55 -13.81 -70.36 37.90
CA LEU A 55 -12.87 -70.35 36.77
C LEU A 55 -13.48 -69.63 35.55
N GLU A 56 -14.75 -69.86 35.24
CA GLU A 56 -15.48 -69.18 34.16
C GLU A 56 -15.58 -67.66 34.41
N HIS A 57 -15.97 -67.24 35.63
CA HIS A 57 -16.02 -65.82 35.97
C HIS A 57 -14.64 -65.16 35.96
N LEU A 58 -13.60 -65.87 36.39
CA LEU A 58 -12.22 -65.36 36.35
C LEU A 58 -11.76 -65.19 34.90
N ASP A 59 -12.08 -66.13 34.03
CA ASP A 59 -11.74 -66.06 32.62
C ASP A 59 -12.46 -64.91 31.90
N LEU A 60 -13.76 -64.74 32.18
CA LEU A 60 -14.52 -63.60 31.69
C LEU A 60 -13.90 -62.27 32.16
N SER A 61 -13.51 -62.18 33.44
CA SER A 61 -12.82 -61.00 33.96
C SER A 61 -11.46 -60.74 33.30
N PHE A 62 -10.76 -61.78 32.84
CA PHE A 62 -9.52 -61.61 32.07
C PHE A 62 -9.79 -61.01 30.69
N VAL A 63 -10.83 -61.48 30.00
CA VAL A 63 -11.23 -60.95 28.68
C VAL A 63 -11.64 -59.48 28.79
N GLU A 64 -12.56 -59.15 29.70
CA GLU A 64 -13.00 -57.77 29.92
C GLU A 64 -11.80 -56.84 30.24
N ASN A 65 -10.86 -57.32 31.06
CA ASN A 65 -9.67 -56.55 31.39
C ASN A 65 -8.74 -56.35 30.18
N GLN A 66 -8.64 -57.33 29.28
CA GLN A 66 -7.87 -57.20 28.05
C GLN A 66 -8.54 -56.22 27.07
N GLU A 67 -9.87 -56.27 26.94
CA GLU A 67 -10.62 -55.29 26.15
C GLU A 67 -10.41 -53.87 26.66
N HIS A 68 -10.47 -53.66 27.98
CA HIS A 68 -10.17 -52.37 28.60
C HIS A 68 -8.73 -51.92 28.37
N GLU A 69 -7.76 -52.83 28.37
CA GLU A 69 -6.35 -52.50 28.08
C GLU A 69 -6.20 -52.01 26.63
N VAL A 70 -6.88 -52.67 25.68
CA VAL A 70 -6.89 -52.24 24.26
C VAL A 70 -7.58 -50.88 24.11
N GLU A 71 -8.72 -50.65 24.76
CA GLU A 71 -9.41 -49.35 24.72
C GLU A 71 -8.54 -48.22 25.28
N LEU A 72 -7.84 -48.46 26.39
CA LEU A 72 -6.90 -47.50 26.97
C LEU A 72 -5.75 -47.17 26.01
N GLU A 73 -5.23 -48.16 25.28
CA GLU A 73 -4.16 -47.95 24.31
C GLU A 73 -4.65 -47.13 23.10
N LEU A 74 -5.86 -47.39 22.60
CA LEU A 74 -6.48 -46.60 21.54
C LEU A 74 -6.71 -45.14 21.96
N LEU A 75 -7.25 -44.92 23.16
CA LEU A 75 -7.46 -43.57 23.70
C LEU A 75 -6.13 -42.83 23.91
N ARG A 76 -5.08 -43.56 24.29
CA ARG A 76 -3.74 -42.99 24.43
C ARG A 76 -3.16 -42.57 23.08
N GLU A 77 -3.33 -43.39 22.04
CA GLU A 77 -2.90 -43.06 20.68
C GLU A 77 -3.66 -41.85 20.13
N ASP A 78 -4.98 -41.79 20.29
CA ASP A 78 -5.79 -40.63 19.88
C ASP A 78 -5.35 -39.36 20.60
N ASN A 79 -5.05 -39.45 21.90
CA ASN A 79 -4.54 -38.31 22.66
C ASN A 79 -3.19 -37.81 22.14
N GLU A 80 -2.28 -38.71 21.80
CA GLU A 80 -0.96 -38.36 21.22
C GLU A 80 -1.11 -37.68 19.84
N GLN A 81 -2.02 -38.20 19.00
CA GLN A 81 -2.35 -37.58 17.72
C GLN A 81 -2.95 -36.17 17.92
N LEU A 82 -3.87 -36.01 18.87
CA LEU A 82 -4.50 -34.73 19.18
C LEU A 82 -3.48 -33.70 19.68
N VAL A 83 -2.53 -34.12 20.54
CA VAL A 83 -1.43 -33.26 21.01
C VAL A 83 -0.55 -32.83 19.83
N THR A 84 -0.17 -33.74 18.94
CA THR A 84 0.65 -33.43 17.77
C THR A 84 -0.03 -32.42 16.84
N GLN A 85 -1.33 -32.60 16.59
CA GLN A 85 -2.11 -31.67 15.77
C GLN A 85 -2.25 -30.30 16.44
N PHE A 86 -2.53 -30.28 17.74
CA PHE A 86 -2.59 -29.04 18.51
C PHE A 86 -1.27 -28.26 18.44
N GLU A 87 -0.12 -28.93 18.58
CA GLU A 87 1.18 -28.29 18.47
C GLU A 87 1.46 -27.72 17.07
N ARG A 88 1.10 -28.48 16.01
CA ARG A 88 1.19 -27.99 14.63
C ARG A 88 0.34 -26.75 14.41
N GLU A 89 -0.93 -26.78 14.84
CA GLU A 89 -1.85 -25.65 14.69
C GLU A 89 -1.38 -24.43 15.49
N LYS A 90 -0.91 -24.64 16.72
CA LYS A 90 -0.33 -23.59 17.57
C LYS A 90 0.86 -22.90 16.87
N GLN A 91 1.72 -23.67 16.21
CA GLN A 91 2.86 -23.12 15.47
C GLN A 91 2.43 -22.36 14.21
N LEU A 92 1.43 -22.88 13.47
CA LEU A 92 0.85 -22.20 12.31
C LEU A 92 0.19 -20.88 12.70
N ARG A 93 -0.61 -20.89 13.78
CA ARG A 93 -1.23 -19.70 14.38
C ARG A 93 -0.19 -18.64 14.70
N LYS A 94 0.89 -19.01 15.40
CA LYS A 94 1.99 -18.10 15.74
C LYS A 94 2.67 -17.53 14.50
N SER A 95 2.88 -18.34 13.46
CA SER A 95 3.46 -17.86 12.19
C SER A 95 2.52 -16.90 11.45
N ALA A 96 1.21 -17.15 11.47
CA ALA A 96 0.21 -16.28 10.87
C ALA A 96 0.14 -14.92 11.60
N GLU A 97 0.14 -14.94 12.93
CA GLU A 97 0.17 -13.73 13.76
C GLU A 97 1.42 -12.89 13.50
N GLN A 98 2.59 -13.52 13.38
CA GLN A 98 3.83 -12.84 13.03
C GLN A 98 3.76 -12.16 11.65
N LYS A 99 3.26 -12.87 10.64
CA LYS A 99 3.09 -12.32 9.28
C LYS A 99 2.11 -11.15 9.26
N LEU A 100 1.04 -11.24 10.06
CA LEU A 100 0.05 -10.16 10.17
C LEU A 100 0.69 -8.90 10.75
N LEU A 101 1.51 -9.03 11.80
CA LEU A 101 2.24 -7.91 12.40
C LEU A 101 3.21 -7.26 11.39
N GLU A 102 3.93 -8.06 10.60
CA GLU A 102 4.84 -7.57 9.56
C GLU A 102 4.09 -6.80 8.46
N LEU A 103 2.92 -7.30 8.04
CA LEU A 103 2.06 -6.61 7.07
C LEU A 103 1.51 -5.31 7.64
N GLU A 104 1.03 -5.31 8.89
CA GLU A 104 0.55 -4.09 9.56
C GLU A 104 1.64 -3.02 9.62
N TYR A 105 2.87 -3.41 9.98
CA TYR A 105 4.02 -2.50 10.00
C TYR A 105 4.33 -1.91 8.62
N SER A 106 4.38 -2.75 7.58
CA SER A 106 4.64 -2.30 6.19
C SER A 106 3.57 -1.33 5.71
N VAL A 107 2.29 -1.63 5.98
CA VAL A 107 1.18 -0.76 5.58
C VAL A 107 1.24 0.57 6.32
N ASP A 108 1.59 0.57 7.61
CA ASP A 108 1.75 1.81 8.37
C ASP A 108 2.95 2.65 7.92
N GLU A 109 4.01 2.01 7.45
CA GLU A 109 5.16 2.69 6.84
C GLU A 109 4.76 3.35 5.51
N ASP A 110 4.14 2.60 4.60
CA ASP A 110 3.65 3.11 3.31
C ASP A 110 2.66 4.26 3.51
N ARG A 111 1.74 4.12 4.47
CA ARG A 111 0.76 5.16 4.83
C ARG A 111 1.46 6.43 5.30
N ARG A 112 2.53 6.32 6.09
CA ARG A 112 3.31 7.45 6.58
C ARG A 112 4.07 8.14 5.44
N GLU A 113 4.66 7.37 4.54
CA GLU A 113 5.36 7.91 3.37
C GLU A 113 4.38 8.65 2.44
N LEU A 114 3.22 8.06 2.16
CA LEU A 114 2.15 8.69 1.37
C LEU A 114 1.64 9.97 2.05
N GLN A 115 1.43 9.94 3.36
CA GLN A 115 1.02 11.12 4.12
C GLN A 115 2.05 12.25 4.00
N SER A 116 3.34 11.93 4.12
CA SER A 116 4.42 12.91 3.93
C SER A 116 4.43 13.50 2.51
N LYS A 117 4.20 12.67 1.48
CA LYS A 117 4.05 13.13 0.09
C LYS A 117 2.86 14.08 -0.07
N VAL A 118 1.71 13.75 0.53
CA VAL A 118 0.53 14.61 0.54
C VAL A 118 0.85 15.98 1.14
N GLU A 119 1.46 16.02 2.33
CA GLU A 119 1.85 17.28 3.00
C GLU A 119 2.81 18.12 2.14
N SER A 120 3.75 17.47 1.46
CA SER A 120 4.68 18.14 0.55
C SER A 120 3.98 18.75 -0.67
N LEU A 121 3.01 18.04 -1.25
CA LEU A 121 2.23 18.50 -2.39
C LEU A 121 1.28 19.63 -1.98
N GLU A 122 0.66 19.55 -0.80
CA GLU A 122 -0.16 20.63 -0.25
C GLU A 122 0.64 21.93 -0.08
N SER A 123 1.88 21.82 0.42
CA SER A 123 2.80 22.97 0.50
C SER A 123 3.13 23.53 -0.88
N LEU A 124 3.45 22.68 -1.85
CA LEU A 124 3.75 23.09 -3.22
C LEU A 124 2.57 23.80 -3.88
N VAL A 125 1.35 23.27 -3.73
CA VAL A 125 0.13 23.89 -4.24
C VAL A 125 -0.03 25.29 -3.66
N ARG A 126 0.12 25.46 -2.33
CA ARG A 126 0.03 26.77 -1.68
C ARG A 126 1.03 27.78 -2.24
N ILE A 127 2.26 27.35 -2.52
CA ILE A 127 3.29 28.20 -3.14
C ILE A 127 2.89 28.60 -4.56
N LEU A 128 2.39 27.64 -5.35
CA LEU A 128 1.96 27.88 -6.72
C LEU A 128 0.75 28.82 -6.79
N GLU A 129 -0.20 28.72 -5.86
CA GLU A 129 -1.33 29.63 -5.74
C GLU A 129 -0.87 31.07 -5.50
N ILE A 130 0.08 31.28 -4.58
CA ILE A 130 0.67 32.60 -4.32
C ILE A 130 1.38 33.12 -5.58
N LYS A 131 2.17 32.27 -6.26
CA LYS A 131 2.88 32.65 -7.48
C LYS A 131 1.92 33.01 -8.62
N ALA A 132 0.83 32.26 -8.79
CA ALA A 132 -0.21 32.53 -9.78
C ALA A 132 -0.90 33.86 -9.49
N LYS A 133 -1.26 34.12 -8.23
CA LYS A 133 -1.84 35.40 -7.80
C LYS A 133 -0.89 36.58 -8.09
N ASN A 134 0.38 36.46 -7.71
CA ASN A 134 1.39 37.51 -7.97
C ASN A 134 1.58 37.77 -9.47
N SER A 135 1.53 36.72 -10.30
CA SER A 135 1.62 36.84 -11.76
C SER A 135 0.38 37.52 -12.35
N ALA A 136 -0.81 37.18 -11.87
CA ALA A 136 -2.06 37.82 -12.29
C ALA A 136 -2.07 39.32 -11.92
N ASP A 137 -1.65 39.67 -10.70
CA ASP A 137 -1.52 41.05 -10.25
C ASP A 137 -0.49 41.85 -11.06
N HIS A 138 0.57 41.19 -11.56
CA HIS A 138 1.53 41.82 -12.46
C HIS A 138 0.93 42.06 -13.86
N ALA A 139 0.21 41.08 -14.41
CA ALA A 139 -0.47 41.21 -15.70
C ALA A 139 -1.51 42.33 -15.68
N ALA A 140 -2.37 42.39 -14.65
CA ALA A 140 -3.38 43.43 -14.50
C ALA A 140 -2.78 44.85 -14.49
N ARG A 141 -1.63 45.04 -13.82
CA ARG A 141 -0.90 46.32 -13.82
C ARG A 141 -0.34 46.71 -15.20
N LEU A 142 0.01 45.74 -16.04
CA LEU A 142 0.45 46.00 -17.41
C LEU A 142 -0.74 46.34 -18.31
N GLU A 143 -1.86 45.65 -18.15
CA GLU A 143 -3.10 45.93 -18.88
C GLU A 143 -3.63 47.34 -18.58
N GLU A 144 -3.55 47.80 -17.32
CA GLU A 144 -3.92 49.17 -16.94
C GLU A 144 -3.04 50.21 -17.67
N LYS A 145 -1.72 50.02 -17.67
CA LYS A 145 -0.79 50.90 -18.40
C LYS A 145 -1.05 50.90 -19.90
N GLU A 146 -1.35 49.74 -20.49
CA GLU A 146 -1.71 49.64 -21.91
C GLU A 146 -3.01 50.41 -22.20
N ALA A 147 -4.01 50.30 -21.32
CA ALA A 147 -5.27 51.01 -21.44
C ALA A 147 -5.09 52.53 -21.31
N GLU A 148 -4.22 52.99 -20.41
CA GLU A 148 -3.84 54.40 -20.29
C GLU A 148 -3.17 54.92 -21.58
N MET A 149 -2.17 54.21 -22.09
CA MET A 149 -1.49 54.56 -23.34
C MET A 149 -2.47 54.60 -24.53
N LYS A 150 -3.42 53.66 -24.61
CA LYS A 150 -4.49 53.68 -25.61
C LYS A 150 -5.38 54.91 -25.48
N LYS A 151 -5.75 55.31 -24.25
CA LYS A 151 -6.52 56.55 -24.01
C LYS A 151 -5.74 57.79 -24.44
N GLU A 152 -4.45 57.87 -24.14
CA GLU A 152 -3.60 59.00 -24.55
C GLU A 152 -3.44 59.08 -26.07
N TYR A 153 -3.22 57.93 -26.72
CA TYR A 153 -3.16 57.85 -28.18
C TYR A 153 -4.47 58.33 -28.81
N ALA A 154 -5.62 57.90 -28.29
CA ALA A 154 -6.93 58.33 -28.78
C ALA A 154 -7.12 59.86 -28.64
N LYS A 155 -6.75 60.44 -27.49
CA LYS A 155 -6.78 61.90 -27.28
C LYS A 155 -5.88 62.65 -28.26
N LEU A 156 -4.67 62.15 -28.50
CA LEU A 156 -3.72 62.75 -29.44
C LEU A 156 -4.25 62.67 -30.87
N HIS A 157 -4.83 61.53 -31.24
CA HIS A 157 -5.44 61.31 -32.54
C HIS A 157 -6.65 62.23 -32.77
N GLU A 158 -7.51 62.41 -31.77
CA GLU A 158 -8.64 63.35 -31.81
C GLU A 158 -8.15 64.78 -32.06
N ARG A 159 -7.15 65.25 -31.30
CA ARG A 159 -6.55 66.58 -31.48
C ARG A 159 -5.91 66.75 -32.87
N TYR A 160 -5.16 65.76 -33.35
CA TYR A 160 -4.59 65.77 -34.69
C TYR A 160 -5.69 65.91 -35.76
N THR A 161 -6.75 65.11 -35.62
CA THR A 161 -7.89 65.12 -36.54
C THR A 161 -8.62 66.46 -36.52
N GLU A 162 -8.78 67.09 -35.35
CA GLU A 162 -9.37 68.43 -35.21
C GLU A 162 -8.51 69.51 -35.88
N VAL A 163 -7.19 69.50 -35.67
CA VAL A 163 -6.27 70.42 -36.34
C VAL A 163 -6.32 70.24 -37.85
N PHE A 164 -6.36 68.99 -38.33
CA PHE A 164 -6.50 68.71 -39.75
C PHE A 164 -7.82 69.24 -40.32
N ARG A 165 -8.95 68.97 -39.66
CA ARG A 165 -10.27 69.51 -40.05
C ARG A 165 -10.27 71.04 -40.13
N THR A 166 -9.81 71.71 -39.07
CA THR A 166 -9.76 73.19 -39.04
C THR A 166 -8.85 73.78 -40.13
N HIS A 167 -7.73 73.11 -40.44
CA HIS A 167 -6.85 73.51 -41.55
C HIS A 167 -7.55 73.35 -42.91
N VAL A 168 -8.22 72.23 -43.15
CA VAL A 168 -9.01 72.00 -44.37
C VAL A 168 -10.10 73.07 -44.52
N ASP A 169 -10.87 73.33 -43.46
CA ASP A 169 -11.91 74.36 -43.46
C ASP A 169 -11.36 75.77 -43.72
N TYR A 170 -10.15 76.06 -43.21
CA TYR A 170 -9.47 77.34 -43.46
C TYR A 170 -9.05 77.49 -44.92
N VAL A 171 -8.47 76.44 -45.51
CA VAL A 171 -8.09 76.43 -46.93
C VAL A 171 -9.34 76.59 -47.80
N GLU A 172 -10.43 75.91 -47.47
CA GLU A 172 -11.70 76.04 -48.18
C GLU A 172 -12.30 77.45 -48.07
N ARG A 173 -12.35 78.02 -46.86
CA ARG A 173 -12.77 79.41 -46.65
C ARG A 173 -11.91 80.42 -47.41
N THR A 174 -10.59 80.23 -47.42
CA THR A 174 -9.64 81.08 -48.16
C THR A 174 -9.87 80.94 -49.67
N LYS A 175 -10.10 79.71 -50.15
CA LYS A 175 -10.46 79.46 -51.53
C LYS A 175 -11.77 80.16 -51.90
N ILE A 176 -12.78 80.23 -51.04
CA ILE A 176 -14.03 80.96 -51.33
C ILE A 176 -13.81 82.49 -51.30
N LEU A 177 -13.10 83.01 -50.29
CA LEU A 177 -12.85 84.46 -50.14
C LEU A 177 -12.02 85.04 -51.30
N PHE A 178 -11.04 84.29 -51.81
CA PHE A 178 -10.16 84.73 -52.91
C PHE A 178 -10.49 84.08 -54.26
N GLY A 179 -11.42 83.13 -54.29
CA GLY A 179 -11.74 82.28 -55.45
C GLY A 179 -12.77 82.85 -56.42
N ASN A 180 -13.02 84.15 -56.37
CA ASN A 180 -13.67 84.86 -57.48
C ASN A 180 -12.80 85.95 -58.13
N GLU A 181 -11.55 86.14 -57.69
CA GLU A 181 -10.65 87.15 -58.31
C GLU A 181 -9.27 86.61 -58.73
N LYS A 182 -8.89 85.38 -58.38
CA LYS A 182 -7.56 84.82 -58.73
C LYS A 182 -7.55 83.38 -59.27
N ALA A 183 -8.69 82.82 -59.68
CA ALA A 183 -8.73 81.51 -60.33
C ALA A 183 -8.21 81.53 -61.78
N GLU A 184 -8.14 82.69 -62.45
CA GLU A 184 -7.60 82.81 -63.82
C GLU A 184 -6.09 83.11 -63.91
N MET A 185 -5.43 83.53 -62.82
CA MET A 185 -4.06 84.08 -62.93
C MET A 185 -2.92 83.07 -62.69
N ILE A 186 -3.22 81.86 -62.21
CA ILE A 186 -2.18 80.86 -61.84
C ILE A 186 -2.16 79.64 -62.78
N SER A 187 -3.18 79.48 -63.63
CA SER A 187 -3.23 78.40 -64.64
C SER A 187 -2.35 78.67 -65.88
N SER A 188 -1.91 79.92 -66.08
CA SER A 188 -1.25 80.37 -67.31
C SER A 188 0.29 80.38 -67.26
N LYS A 189 0.94 79.95 -66.17
CA LYS A 189 2.41 80.02 -66.06
C LYS A 189 3.06 78.82 -65.35
N ALA A 190 2.86 77.63 -65.91
CA ALA A 190 3.73 76.48 -65.66
C ALA A 190 3.83 75.58 -66.90
N ARG A 191 4.17 76.17 -68.05
CA ARG A 191 4.70 75.46 -69.22
C ARG A 191 6.18 75.77 -69.35
N HIS A 192 7.03 75.13 -68.54
CA HIS A 192 8.44 74.90 -68.86
C HIS A 192 8.92 73.60 -68.19
N SER A 193 9.78 72.91 -68.93
CA SER A 193 10.15 71.49 -68.86
C SER A 193 11.36 71.18 -67.96
N ILE A 194 11.29 70.02 -67.24
CA ILE A 194 12.33 68.95 -67.06
C ILE A 194 13.56 69.32 -66.15
N PRO A 195 14.08 68.45 -65.23
CA PRO A 195 14.47 67.05 -65.46
C PRO A 195 14.17 65.96 -64.41
N GLN A 196 14.22 64.71 -64.91
CA GLN A 196 14.32 63.45 -64.18
C GLN A 196 15.53 63.43 -63.22
N LEU A 197 15.31 62.99 -61.99
CA LEU A 197 16.32 62.30 -61.18
C LEU A 197 15.70 61.07 -60.53
N LYS A 198 16.43 59.97 -60.62
CA LYS A 198 16.08 58.62 -60.17
C LYS A 198 16.28 58.45 -58.67
N SER A 199 15.57 57.44 -58.16
CA SER A 199 15.94 56.54 -57.06
C SER A 199 15.49 56.92 -55.64
N GLY A 200 14.69 56.02 -55.05
CA GLY A 200 14.29 56.07 -53.64
C GLY A 200 12.99 55.31 -53.36
N SER A 201 12.95 54.03 -53.70
CA SER A 201 11.87 53.09 -53.34
C SER A 201 11.71 52.99 -51.83
N LEU A 202 10.54 53.32 -51.27
CA LEU A 202 10.19 53.00 -49.90
C LEU A 202 8.65 52.83 -49.72
N TYR A 203 8.28 51.59 -49.37
CA TYR A 203 7.04 51.06 -48.77
C TYR A 203 5.67 51.39 -49.40
N SER A 204 5.25 50.48 -50.28
CA SER A 204 3.85 50.06 -50.45
C SER A 204 3.47 49.16 -49.26
N VAL A 205 2.36 49.47 -48.58
CA VAL A 205 1.70 48.54 -47.66
C VAL A 205 0.59 47.83 -48.43
N SER A 206 0.79 46.53 -48.58
CA SER A 206 -0.02 45.60 -49.38
C SER A 206 -1.36 45.28 -48.72
N SER A 207 -2.36 45.02 -49.55
CA SER A 207 -3.54 44.22 -49.18
C SER A 207 -3.52 42.94 -50.01
N GLU A 208 -3.50 41.83 -49.27
CA GLU A 208 -3.96 40.48 -49.56
C GLU A 208 -3.13 39.46 -50.38
N GLU A 209 -3.08 38.30 -49.72
CA GLU A 209 -2.94 36.91 -50.15
C GLU A 209 -1.59 36.23 -50.42
N SER A 210 -1.46 35.12 -49.68
CA SER A 210 -0.80 33.83 -49.95
C SER A 210 0.51 33.52 -49.22
N SER A 211 0.40 32.50 -48.35
CA SER A 211 1.30 31.36 -48.19
C SER A 211 2.81 31.60 -48.13
N ILE A 212 3.43 31.41 -46.95
CA ILE A 212 4.46 30.38 -46.72
C ILE A 212 4.94 30.30 -45.24
N LYS A 213 4.90 29.07 -44.72
CA LYS A 213 5.90 28.37 -43.89
C LYS A 213 6.20 28.89 -42.47
N SER A 214 5.47 28.29 -41.55
CA SER A 214 5.80 28.04 -40.14
C SER A 214 7.05 27.16 -39.96
N LEU A 215 8.05 27.69 -39.26
CA LEU A 215 9.15 27.01 -38.54
C LEU A 215 9.39 27.93 -37.32
N SER A 216 9.35 27.55 -36.05
CA SER A 216 9.68 26.30 -35.37
C SER A 216 8.95 26.27 -34.01
N SER A 217 8.13 25.25 -33.79
CA SER A 217 7.53 24.95 -32.48
C SER A 217 8.49 24.13 -31.60
N PRO A 218 8.34 24.16 -30.26
CA PRO A 218 9.05 23.29 -29.32
C PRO A 218 8.53 21.83 -29.41
N PRO A 219 9.25 20.84 -28.84
CA PRO A 219 8.99 19.43 -29.13
C PRO A 219 7.73 18.89 -28.43
N ASP A 220 6.93 18.16 -29.20
CA ASP A 220 5.83 17.33 -28.72
C ASP A 220 6.35 16.07 -28.01
N PHE A 221 5.88 15.85 -26.78
CA PHE A 221 5.94 14.54 -26.12
C PHE A 221 4.58 13.85 -26.35
N SER A 222 4.43 13.20 -27.51
CA SER A 222 3.34 12.24 -27.72
C SER A 222 3.79 10.88 -27.23
N GLY A 223 3.21 10.41 -26.13
CA GLY A 223 3.53 9.08 -25.63
C GLY A 223 2.80 8.71 -24.36
N LEU A 224 1.47 8.78 -24.31
CA LEU A 224 0.64 7.98 -23.39
C LEU A 224 -0.77 7.77 -23.97
N THR A 225 -0.95 6.64 -24.66
CA THR A 225 -2.24 5.94 -24.69
C THR A 225 -2.00 4.48 -24.37
N PRO A 226 -2.58 3.95 -23.28
CA PRO A 226 -2.95 2.54 -23.24
C PRO A 226 -4.44 2.34 -23.56
N PRO A 227 -4.81 1.28 -24.30
CA PRO A 227 -6.18 1.02 -24.71
C PRO A 227 -6.99 0.28 -23.64
N ASN A 228 -8.29 0.57 -23.58
CA ASN A 228 -9.28 -0.32 -22.97
C ASN A 228 -9.48 -1.55 -23.85
N HIS A 229 -9.22 -2.76 -23.33
CA HIS A 229 -10.10 -3.91 -23.56
C HIS A 229 -10.01 -4.92 -22.41
N VAL A 230 -11.21 -5.35 -22.02
CA VAL A 230 -11.59 -6.27 -20.94
C VAL A 230 -11.10 -7.69 -21.18
N THR A 231 -10.68 -8.38 -20.12
CA THR A 231 -11.01 -9.80 -19.92
C THR A 231 -10.99 -10.10 -18.42
N GLU A 232 -12.14 -10.49 -17.87
CA GLU A 232 -12.23 -11.12 -16.54
C GLU A 232 -11.34 -12.37 -16.46
N PRO A 233 -11.04 -12.83 -15.25
CA PRO A 233 -11.68 -14.09 -14.89
C PRO A 233 -12.31 -14.05 -13.51
N VAL A 234 -13.64 -14.23 -13.48
CA VAL A 234 -14.31 -14.93 -12.40
C VAL A 234 -13.84 -16.38 -12.43
N ARG A 235 -13.18 -16.85 -11.37
CA ARG A 235 -13.25 -18.27 -10.96
C ARG A 235 -13.31 -18.37 -9.44
N CYS A 236 -14.52 -18.65 -8.98
CA CYS A 236 -14.80 -19.26 -7.69
C CYS A 236 -14.29 -20.71 -7.67
N LEU A 237 -13.87 -21.14 -6.47
CA LEU A 237 -13.79 -22.50 -5.92
C LEU A 237 -12.77 -23.47 -6.54
N GLN A 238 -11.68 -23.73 -5.80
CA GLN A 238 -11.40 -25.11 -5.36
C GLN A 238 -10.45 -25.13 -4.15
N ASN A 239 -10.95 -25.71 -3.05
CA ASN A 239 -10.14 -26.28 -1.99
C ASN A 239 -9.21 -27.35 -2.58
N GLU A 240 -7.94 -27.37 -2.18
CA GLU A 240 -7.16 -28.61 -2.13
C GLU A 240 -6.10 -28.51 -1.03
N LEU A 241 -6.46 -29.08 0.12
CA LEU A 241 -5.53 -29.71 1.06
C LEU A 241 -4.74 -30.78 0.31
N HIS A 242 -3.41 -30.74 0.36
CA HIS A 242 -2.60 -31.96 0.44
C HIS A 242 -1.31 -31.68 1.23
N ASP A 243 -1.16 -32.47 2.29
CA ASP A 243 0.07 -32.72 3.03
C ASP A 243 1.17 -33.31 2.13
N VAL A 244 2.43 -33.18 2.56
CA VAL A 244 3.32 -34.31 2.91
C VAL A 244 4.73 -33.79 3.24
N HIS A 245 5.10 -34.03 4.51
CA HIS A 245 6.42 -34.38 5.07
C HIS A 245 7.72 -33.62 4.73
N SER A 246 8.18 -32.89 5.75
CA SER A 246 9.48 -32.99 6.45
C SER A 246 10.74 -33.46 5.69
N SER A 247 11.76 -32.59 5.67
CA SER A 247 13.13 -33.01 5.95
C SER A 247 13.89 -31.93 6.75
N VAL A 248 14.26 -32.33 7.96
CA VAL A 248 15.11 -31.62 8.92
C VAL A 248 16.56 -31.56 8.42
N LYS A 249 17.23 -30.41 8.60
CA LYS A 249 18.59 -30.30 9.16
C LYS A 249 19.08 -28.84 9.18
N SER A 250 19.29 -28.31 10.39
CA SER A 250 20.35 -27.34 10.71
C SER A 250 21.51 -28.12 11.39
N PRO A 251 22.74 -27.57 11.48
CA PRO A 251 23.03 -26.65 12.61
C PRO A 251 24.05 -25.52 12.31
N ASN A 252 23.95 -24.43 13.12
CA ASN A 252 24.98 -23.52 13.70
C ASN A 252 26.19 -23.05 12.83
N SER A 253 26.70 -21.81 12.88
CA SER A 253 26.95 -20.92 14.01
C SER A 253 27.35 -19.49 13.56
N ASP A 254 27.39 -18.59 14.54
CA ASP A 254 28.32 -17.45 14.72
C ASP A 254 28.02 -16.03 14.24
N MET A 255 28.22 -15.13 15.21
CA MET A 255 28.16 -13.67 15.15
C MET A 255 29.42 -13.05 14.53
N LYS A 256 29.24 -11.94 13.79
CA LYS A 256 29.88 -10.63 14.04
C LYS A 256 29.42 -9.57 13.01
N PRO A 257 29.30 -8.28 13.39
CA PRO A 257 29.08 -7.19 12.46
C PRO A 257 30.43 -6.65 11.95
N SER A 258 30.53 -6.29 10.68
CA SER A 258 31.68 -5.56 10.14
C SER A 258 31.26 -4.56 9.08
N GLN A 259 31.97 -3.45 9.13
CA GLN A 259 31.73 -2.17 8.51
C GLN A 259 32.03 -2.13 7.00
N LYS A 260 31.56 -1.03 6.38
CA LYS A 260 32.14 -0.27 5.25
C LYS A 260 31.94 -0.81 3.83
N SER A 261 31.07 -0.12 3.09
CA SER A 261 31.35 0.65 1.85
C SER A 261 30.00 1.19 1.35
N GLY A 262 29.81 2.41 0.85
CA GLY A 262 30.73 3.31 0.17
C GLY A 262 30.14 3.62 -1.20
N TRP A 263 29.12 4.49 -1.26
CA TRP A 263 28.71 5.19 -2.49
C TRP A 263 28.48 6.66 -2.12
N THR A 264 29.49 7.47 -2.43
CA THR A 264 29.40 8.91 -2.56
C THR A 264 29.06 9.23 -4.01
N ASP A 265 27.98 9.97 -4.21
CA ASP A 265 27.81 11.00 -5.26
C ASP A 265 26.47 11.69 -4.90
N GLY A 266 26.37 12.99 -4.68
CA GLY A 266 27.12 14.05 -5.35
C GLY A 266 26.19 14.84 -6.26
N PHE A 267 25.06 15.33 -5.75
CA PHE A 267 24.35 16.46 -6.34
C PHE A 267 23.88 17.38 -5.22
N GLY A 268 24.63 18.46 -5.04
CA GLY A 268 24.25 19.56 -4.19
C GLY A 268 23.15 20.41 -4.84
N SER A 269 22.34 21.01 -3.99
CA SER A 269 21.79 22.33 -4.23
C SER A 269 21.36 22.90 -2.89
N ASP A 270 22.22 23.79 -2.37
CA ASP A 270 21.87 24.90 -1.50
C ASP A 270 20.50 25.46 -1.86
N LEU A 271 19.59 25.54 -0.89
CA LEU A 271 18.52 26.56 -0.82
C LEU A 271 17.69 26.39 0.46
N THR A 272 18.34 26.41 1.62
CA THR A 272 17.66 26.65 2.90
C THR A 272 18.52 27.54 3.79
N ASP A 273 18.76 28.77 3.36
CA ASP A 273 19.16 29.82 4.28
C ASP A 273 18.48 31.15 3.92
N LEU A 274 17.27 31.31 4.45
CA LEU A 274 16.65 32.62 4.70
C LEU A 274 15.87 32.50 6.01
N SER A 275 16.63 32.48 7.10
CA SER A 275 16.12 32.71 8.44
C SER A 275 15.87 34.22 8.63
N ILE A 276 14.61 34.65 8.59
CA ILE A 276 14.23 35.99 9.04
C ILE A 276 14.14 35.96 10.57
N SER A 277 15.07 36.68 11.19
CA SER A 277 15.11 36.94 12.62
C SER A 277 14.00 37.90 13.04
N SER A 278 13.36 37.60 14.16
CA SER A 278 12.61 38.57 14.98
C SER A 278 12.28 37.90 16.31
N ASN A 279 13.12 38.12 17.34
CA ASN A 279 12.66 38.59 18.65
C ASN A 279 13.85 38.87 19.59
N PRO A 280 13.75 39.89 20.46
CA PRO A 280 14.86 40.38 21.26
C PRO A 280 15.03 39.62 22.58
N ASP A 281 16.28 39.60 23.05
CA ASP A 281 16.73 39.14 24.36
C ASP A 281 16.01 39.86 25.52
N VAL A 282 15.58 39.08 26.51
CA VAL A 282 15.43 39.51 27.91
C VAL A 282 15.75 38.32 28.80
N ASP A 283 17.02 38.21 29.16
CA ASP A 283 17.45 37.48 30.36
C ASP A 283 17.10 38.28 31.63
N ASP A 284 17.07 37.54 32.74
CA ASP A 284 17.04 37.96 34.15
C ASP A 284 15.68 38.24 34.82
N MET A 285 15.10 37.18 35.41
CA MET A 285 14.69 37.22 36.82
C MET A 285 14.78 35.82 37.44
N ASN A 286 15.70 35.76 38.40
CA ASN A 286 16.13 34.65 39.22
C ASN A 286 15.06 34.19 40.24
N ASP A 287 15.19 32.93 40.63
CA ASP A 287 14.87 32.33 41.94
C ASP A 287 13.41 32.02 42.39
N LEU A 288 13.26 30.76 42.83
CA LEU A 288 12.52 30.25 44.02
C LEU A 288 11.62 29.00 43.77
N SER A 289 11.86 27.99 44.61
CA SER A 289 11.18 26.67 44.81
C SER A 289 11.60 25.56 43.82
N SER A 290 12.51 24.63 44.14
CA SER A 290 12.60 23.69 45.28
C SER A 290 11.34 22.87 45.49
N MET A 291 11.33 21.64 44.96
CA MET A 291 10.92 20.43 45.69
C MET A 291 11.35 19.19 44.89
N ASP A 292 12.35 18.55 45.47
CA ASP A 292 12.94 17.25 45.15
C ASP A 292 11.93 16.12 45.44
N MET A 293 11.80 15.15 44.54
CA MET A 293 10.93 13.97 44.73
C MET A 293 11.79 12.70 44.64
N PRO A 294 11.90 11.89 45.70
CA PRO A 294 12.75 10.70 45.70
C PRO A 294 12.06 9.48 45.05
N PRO A 295 12.84 8.48 44.57
CA PRO A 295 12.32 7.34 43.82
C PRO A 295 11.71 6.25 44.72
N LEU A 296 10.70 5.57 44.18
CA LEU A 296 10.08 4.37 44.77
C LEU A 296 11.11 3.25 44.96
N ALA A 297 11.14 2.67 46.16
CA ALA A 297 11.84 1.43 46.46
C ALA A 297 10.89 0.22 46.43
N THR A 298 11.39 -0.84 45.81
CA THR A 298 10.81 -2.16 45.58
C THR A 298 10.84 -3.04 46.84
N VAL A 299 9.74 -3.76 47.10
CA VAL A 299 9.60 -5.13 47.67
C VAL A 299 10.33 -5.49 48.99
N ASN A 300 9.56 -5.93 50.01
CA ASN A 300 9.68 -7.29 50.59
C ASN A 300 8.64 -7.63 51.67
N LYS A 301 8.19 -8.90 51.60
CA LYS A 301 7.38 -9.73 52.52
C LYS A 301 5.87 -9.51 52.61
#